data_AF-A0A7J4RUF0-F1
#
_entry.id   AF-A0A7J4RUF0-F1
#
_cell.length_a   1.000
_cell.length_b   1.000
_cell.length_c   1.000
_cell.angle_alpha   90.00
_cell.angle_beta   90.00
_cell.angle_gamma   90.00
#
_symmetry.space_group_name_H-M   'P 1'
#
loop_
_entity.id
_entity.type
_entity.pdbx_description
1 polymer ?
#
loop_
_entity_poly.entity_id
_entity_poly.type
_entity_poly.pdbx_seq_one_letter_code
_entity_poly.pdbx_strand_id
1 'polypeptide(L)'
;MKKKPVQSSKNGLYFVIIIGIAIIGLVVGVSYYIDQAKISGQRFGNSLEQIQSDLKKETSDYESRKTIWHDGRLTKDEILKISETHLIELEKIAERYDKLKPPQAFTSAVELFKRSTQTQLESDKLLKKWIETGDNSTKIRSDEIMQQSFEYETSALASYNTAKKGYTP
;
A
#
# COMPACT_ATOMS: atom_id res chain seq x y z
N MET A 1 -34.93 -31.85 0.66
CA MET A 1 -33.84 -31.27 1.49
C MET A 1 -33.54 -29.86 1.01
N LYS A 2 -33.79 -28.84 1.83
CA LYS A 2 -33.65 -27.42 1.45
C LYS A 2 -32.20 -26.97 1.71
N LYS A 3 -31.51 -26.47 0.68
CA LYS A 3 -30.16 -25.89 0.79
C LYS A 3 -30.25 -24.57 1.57
N LYS A 4 -29.48 -24.45 2.67
CA LYS A 4 -29.33 -23.19 3.40
C LYS A 4 -28.40 -22.24 2.62
N PRO A 5 -28.73 -20.96 2.47
CA PRO A 5 -27.86 -19.99 1.81
C PRO A 5 -26.64 -19.68 2.69
N VAL A 6 -25.45 -19.62 2.07
CA VAL A 6 -24.19 -19.24 2.71
C VAL A 6 -24.30 -17.78 3.15
N GLN A 7 -24.18 -17.57 4.45
CA GLN A 7 -24.23 -16.28 5.12
C GLN A 7 -23.01 -15.44 4.70
N SER A 8 -23.23 -14.43 3.86
CA SER A 8 -22.18 -13.45 3.54
C SER A 8 -21.91 -12.61 4.78
N SER A 9 -20.72 -12.75 5.36
CA SER A 9 -20.16 -11.85 6.36
C SER A 9 -19.89 -10.49 5.70
N LYS A 10 -20.94 -9.68 5.63
CA LYS A 10 -20.86 -8.24 5.40
C LYS A 10 -20.56 -7.63 6.77
N ASN A 11 -19.61 -6.69 6.83
CA ASN A 11 -19.22 -5.85 7.99
C ASN A 11 -17.86 -6.23 8.61
N GLY A 12 -16.79 -5.97 7.84
CA GLY A 12 -15.40 -5.99 8.32
C GLY A 12 -14.41 -5.44 7.29
N LEU A 13 -14.72 -5.52 6.00
CA LEU A 13 -13.77 -5.25 4.91
C LEU A 13 -13.61 -3.77 4.52
N TYR A 14 -14.46 -2.87 5.00
CA TYR A 14 -14.41 -1.45 4.61
C TYR A 14 -13.51 -0.57 5.49
N PHE A 15 -13.00 -1.07 6.62
CA PHE A 15 -12.18 -0.26 7.52
C PHE A 15 -10.71 -0.16 7.12
N VAL A 16 -10.26 -0.92 6.12
CA VAL A 16 -8.82 -1.04 5.80
C VAL A 16 -8.40 -0.21 4.58
N ILE A 17 -9.34 0.38 3.85
CA ILE A 17 -9.06 1.14 2.61
C ILE A 17 -8.41 2.52 2.88
N ILE A 18 -8.25 2.94 4.13
CA ILE A 18 -7.91 4.34 4.45
C ILE A 18 -6.73 4.43 5.44
N ILE A 19 -5.57 3.91 5.06
CA ILE A 19 -4.32 4.29 5.74
C ILE A 19 -3.53 5.31 4.88
N GLY A 20 -3.70 5.27 3.55
CA GLY A 20 -3.17 6.27 2.61
C GLY A 20 -3.86 7.66 2.61
N ILE A 21 -4.72 8.01 3.58
CA ILE A 21 -5.24 9.40 3.72
C ILE A 21 -4.41 10.22 4.74
N ALA A 22 -3.72 9.58 5.67
CA ALA A 22 -3.05 10.30 6.76
C ALA A 22 -1.81 11.12 6.30
N ILE A 23 -1.18 10.74 5.18
CA ILE A 23 0.09 11.36 4.74
C ILE A 23 -0.13 12.73 4.08
N ILE A 24 -1.23 12.92 3.34
CA ILE A 24 -1.45 14.11 2.48
C ILE A 24 -1.72 15.38 3.31
N GLY A 25 -2.25 15.24 4.54
CA GLY A 25 -2.62 16.41 5.37
C GLY A 25 -1.46 17.14 6.06
N LEU A 26 -0.22 16.62 6.02
CA LEU A 26 0.85 17.05 6.94
C LEU A 26 2.12 17.61 6.27
N VAL A 27 2.08 18.04 5.00
CA VAL A 27 3.26 18.59 4.30
C VAL A 27 3.39 20.12 4.38
N VAL A 28 2.36 20.86 4.84
CA VAL A 28 2.34 22.35 4.72
C VAL A 28 3.05 23.10 5.88
N GLY A 29 3.66 22.42 6.85
CA GLY A 29 4.07 23.06 8.11
C GLY A 29 5.55 23.36 8.37
N VAL A 30 6.49 23.22 7.41
CA VAL A 30 7.94 23.34 7.72
C VAL A 30 8.65 24.40 6.86
N SER A 31 7.98 25.50 6.57
CA SER A 31 8.57 26.62 5.81
C SER A 31 8.79 27.86 6.66
N TYR A 32 9.85 27.90 7.50
CA TYR A 32 10.66 29.10 7.84
C TYR A 32 11.85 28.66 8.73
N TYR A 33 13.03 28.36 8.20
CA TYR A 33 14.21 29.26 8.12
C TYR A 33 15.30 28.58 7.22
N ILE A 34 16.25 29.31 6.63
CA ILE A 34 17.11 28.84 5.51
C ILE A 34 18.28 27.95 5.98
N ASP A 35 18.47 26.78 5.34
CA ASP A 35 19.75 26.06 5.15
C ASP A 35 19.53 24.82 4.23
N GLN A 36 20.56 24.32 3.53
CA GLN A 36 20.50 23.22 2.54
C GLN A 36 19.67 21.99 2.98
N ALA A 37 19.61 21.73 4.29
CA ALA A 37 18.82 20.68 4.93
C ALA A 37 17.29 20.82 4.73
N LYS A 38 16.79 22.04 4.51
CA LYS A 38 15.35 22.30 4.28
C LYS A 38 14.92 21.97 2.86
N ILE A 39 15.79 22.23 1.87
CA ILE A 39 15.52 21.87 0.47
C ILE A 39 15.58 20.34 0.32
N SER A 40 16.54 19.67 0.96
CA SER A 40 16.61 18.20 0.95
C SER A 40 15.44 17.56 1.70
N GLY A 41 15.05 18.10 2.86
CA GLY A 41 13.86 17.66 3.61
C GLY A 41 12.56 17.82 2.83
N GLN A 42 12.34 18.96 2.18
CA GLN A 42 11.15 19.17 1.34
C GLN A 42 11.14 18.25 0.12
N ARG A 43 12.27 18.10 -0.58
CA ARG A 43 12.37 17.17 -1.73
C ARG A 43 12.11 15.73 -1.32
N PHE A 44 12.64 15.31 -0.17
CA PHE A 44 12.35 14.00 0.42
C PHE A 44 10.85 13.85 0.69
N GLY A 45 10.25 14.80 1.42
CA GLY A 45 8.83 14.78 1.77
C GLY A 45 7.92 14.67 0.54
N ASN A 46 8.16 15.51 -0.47
CA ASN A 46 7.41 15.49 -1.73
C ASN A 46 7.59 14.15 -2.48
N SER A 47 8.80 13.59 -2.49
CA SER A 47 9.07 12.33 -3.18
C SER A 47 8.37 11.16 -2.47
N LEU A 48 8.41 11.13 -1.14
CA LEU A 48 7.71 10.14 -0.34
C LEU A 48 6.19 10.26 -0.52
N GLU A 49 5.65 11.47 -0.48
CA GLU A 49 4.22 11.74 -0.74
C GLU A 49 3.81 11.24 -2.12
N GLN A 50 4.62 11.50 -3.15
CA GLN A 50 4.33 11.02 -4.50
C GLN A 50 4.33 9.49 -4.57
N ILE A 51 5.30 8.81 -3.94
CA ILE A 51 5.34 7.35 -3.88
C ILE A 51 4.07 6.81 -3.21
N GLN A 52 3.66 7.39 -2.09
CA GLN A 52 2.48 6.98 -1.32
C GLN A 52 1.17 7.25 -2.08
N SER A 53 1.09 8.38 -2.79
CA SER A 53 -0.05 8.71 -3.65
C SER A 53 -0.17 7.75 -4.81
N ASP A 54 0.95 7.42 -5.47
CA ASP A 54 0.97 6.48 -6.60
C ASP A 54 0.62 5.06 -6.14
N LEU A 55 1.16 4.62 -4.99
CA LEU A 55 0.79 3.34 -4.36
C LEU A 55 -0.70 3.25 -4.10
N LYS A 56 -1.26 4.28 -3.44
CA LYS A 56 -2.69 4.33 -3.12
C LYS A 56 -3.55 4.25 -4.38
N LYS A 57 -3.18 5.00 -5.42
CA LYS A 57 -3.91 5.00 -6.69
C LYS A 57 -3.88 3.61 -7.32
N GLU A 58 -2.70 3.02 -7.44
CA GLU A 58 -2.52 1.69 -8.03
C GLU A 58 -3.30 0.61 -7.27
N THR A 59 -3.20 0.59 -5.93
CA THR A 59 -3.95 -0.35 -5.08
C THR A 59 -5.46 -0.13 -5.21
N SER A 60 -5.94 1.12 -5.17
CA SER A 60 -7.37 1.45 -5.30
C SER A 60 -7.93 1.05 -6.67
N ASP A 61 -7.17 1.29 -7.74
CA ASP A 61 -7.57 0.91 -9.09
C ASP A 61 -7.65 -0.62 -9.22
N TYR A 62 -6.72 -1.36 -8.61
CA TYR A 62 -6.75 -2.81 -8.61
C TYR A 62 -7.92 -3.39 -7.79
N GLU A 63 -8.22 -2.84 -6.61
CA GLU A 63 -9.40 -3.22 -5.82
C GLU A 63 -10.72 -2.97 -6.58
N SER A 64 -10.81 -1.86 -7.31
CA SER A 64 -11.95 -1.57 -8.17
C SER A 64 -12.10 -2.64 -9.26
N ARG A 65 -11.01 -3.03 -9.92
CA ARG A 65 -11.01 -4.07 -10.95
C ARG A 65 -11.40 -5.44 -10.39
N LYS A 66 -10.92 -5.80 -9.18
CA LYS A 66 -11.34 -7.04 -8.49
C LYS A 66 -12.84 -7.05 -8.20
N THR A 67 -13.40 -5.91 -7.79
CA THR A 67 -14.85 -5.78 -7.57
C THR A 67 -15.63 -6.03 -8.87
N ILE A 68 -15.21 -5.40 -9.97
CA ILE A 68 -15.84 -5.59 -11.30
C ILE A 68 -15.73 -7.06 -11.76
N TRP A 69 -14.59 -7.72 -11.51
CA TRP A 69 -14.42 -9.15 -11.76
C TRP A 69 -15.37 -10.01 -10.91
N HIS A 70 -15.49 -9.72 -9.61
CA HIS A 70 -16.42 -10.42 -8.73
C HIS A 70 -17.89 -10.26 -9.15
N ASP A 71 -18.25 -9.12 -9.75
CA ASP A 71 -19.57 -8.87 -10.34
C ASP A 71 -19.78 -9.59 -11.68
N GLY A 72 -18.79 -10.36 -12.16
CA GLY A 72 -18.85 -11.12 -13.42
C GLY A 72 -18.69 -10.26 -14.68
N ARG A 73 -18.28 -9.00 -14.54
CA ARG A 73 -18.10 -8.05 -15.64
C ARG A 73 -16.69 -8.07 -16.25
N LEU A 74 -15.76 -8.79 -15.62
CA LEU A 74 -14.47 -9.16 -16.20
C LEU A 74 -14.36 -10.68 -16.20
N THR A 75 -13.74 -11.22 -17.24
CA THR A 75 -13.37 -12.63 -17.33
C THR A 75 -12.15 -12.93 -16.46
N LYS A 76 -11.88 -14.23 -16.25
CA LYS A 76 -10.67 -14.70 -15.57
C LYS A 76 -9.39 -14.22 -16.26
N ASP A 77 -9.31 -14.31 -17.58
CA ASP A 77 -8.10 -13.94 -18.33
C ASP A 77 -7.86 -12.43 -18.28
N GLU A 78 -8.92 -11.62 -18.30
CA GLU A 78 -8.82 -10.17 -18.16
C GLU A 78 -8.29 -9.77 -16.78
N ILE A 79 -8.82 -10.35 -15.69
CA ILE A 79 -8.33 -10.01 -14.35
C ILE A 79 -6.89 -10.49 -14.16
N LEU A 80 -6.48 -11.62 -14.75
CA LEU A 80 -5.10 -12.09 -14.67
C LEU A 80 -4.11 -11.13 -15.35
N LYS A 81 -4.44 -10.64 -16.54
CA LYS A 81 -3.63 -9.63 -17.24
C LYS A 81 -3.55 -8.30 -16.48
N ILE A 82 -4.66 -7.92 -15.86
CA ILE A 82 -4.72 -6.76 -14.95
C ILE A 82 -3.79 -6.98 -13.76
N SER A 83 -3.85 -8.15 -13.11
CA SER A 83 -2.97 -8.49 -12.00
C SER A 83 -1.49 -8.45 -12.40
N GLU A 84 -1.12 -8.92 -13.59
CA GLU A 84 0.27 -8.81 -14.08
C GLU A 84 0.75 -7.37 -14.18
N THR A 85 -0.09 -6.51 -14.76
CA THR A 85 0.22 -5.07 -14.89
C THR A 85 0.37 -4.44 -13.50
N HIS A 86 -0.57 -4.74 -12.59
CA HIS A 86 -0.55 -4.27 -11.22
C HIS A 86 0.73 -4.65 -10.46
N LEU A 87 1.14 -5.92 -10.57
CA LEU A 87 2.37 -6.41 -9.92
C LEU A 87 3.62 -5.69 -10.43
N ILE A 88 3.70 -5.40 -11.73
CA ILE A 88 4.79 -4.64 -12.34
C ILE A 88 4.81 -3.20 -11.80
N GLU A 89 3.66 -2.55 -11.67
CA GLU A 89 3.59 -1.19 -11.13
C GLU A 89 3.93 -1.14 -9.64
N LEU A 90 3.47 -2.10 -8.83
CA LEU A 90 3.88 -2.21 -7.42
C LEU A 90 5.39 -2.41 -7.26
N GLU A 91 6.02 -3.22 -8.10
CA GLU A 91 7.47 -3.41 -8.10
C GLU A 91 8.21 -2.10 -8.41
N LYS A 92 7.79 -1.37 -9.45
CA LYS A 92 8.35 -0.04 -9.78
C LYS A 92 8.17 0.96 -8.64
N ILE A 93 7.03 0.94 -7.95
CA ILE A 93 6.76 1.80 -6.78
C ILE A 93 7.69 1.42 -5.63
N ALA A 94 7.85 0.12 -5.34
CA ALA A 94 8.76 -0.36 -4.28
C ALA A 94 10.22 0.06 -4.53
N GLU A 95 10.69 0.02 -5.78
CA GLU A 95 12.04 0.46 -6.15
C GLU A 95 12.29 1.97 -5.93
N ARG A 96 11.24 2.79 -5.91
CA ARG A 96 11.40 4.24 -5.71
C ARG A 96 11.80 4.60 -4.29
N TYR A 97 11.52 3.75 -3.30
CA TYR A 97 11.98 3.98 -1.93
C TYR A 97 13.52 3.96 -1.82
N ASP A 98 14.20 3.12 -2.62
CA ASP A 98 15.68 3.04 -2.63
C ASP A 98 16.34 4.30 -3.19
N LYS A 99 15.57 5.12 -3.92
CA LYS A 99 16.03 6.40 -4.48
C LYS A 99 15.81 7.56 -3.51
N LEU A 100 15.10 7.34 -2.41
CA LEU A 100 14.91 8.35 -1.38
C LEU A 100 16.22 8.60 -0.62
N LYS A 101 16.44 9.86 -0.27
CA LYS A 101 17.53 10.27 0.63
C LYS A 101 16.90 10.85 1.90
N PRO A 102 16.32 10.00 2.78
CA PRO A 102 15.66 10.49 3.97
C PRO A 102 16.68 11.12 4.93
N PRO A 103 16.31 12.19 5.67
CA PRO A 103 17.04 12.55 6.88
C PRO A 103 17.08 11.36 7.85
N GLN A 104 18.15 11.26 8.66
CA GLN A 104 18.39 10.09 9.52
C GLN A 104 17.17 9.68 10.36
N ALA A 105 16.46 10.66 10.93
CA ALA A 105 15.26 10.44 11.74
C ALA A 105 14.11 9.72 11.01
N PHE A 106 14.04 9.81 9.67
CA PHE A 106 12.98 9.22 8.86
C PHE A 106 13.35 7.89 8.21
N THR A 107 14.59 7.40 8.38
CA THR A 107 15.09 6.18 7.75
C THR A 107 14.20 4.97 8.06
N SER A 108 13.90 4.75 9.34
CA SER A 108 13.06 3.63 9.78
C SER A 108 11.64 3.70 9.19
N ALA A 109 11.06 4.90 9.06
CA ALA A 109 9.76 5.05 8.43
C ALA A 109 9.80 4.67 6.93
N VAL A 110 10.82 5.11 6.20
CA VAL A 110 11.02 4.76 4.79
C VAL A 110 11.21 3.26 4.59
N GLU A 111 12.02 2.63 5.43
CA GLU A 111 12.22 1.17 5.40
C GLU A 111 10.91 0.40 5.64
N LEU A 112 10.10 0.84 6.61
CA LEU A 112 8.80 0.24 6.90
C LEU A 112 7.78 0.46 5.77
N PHE A 113 7.74 1.65 5.16
CA PHE A 113 6.90 1.88 3.99
C PHE A 113 7.31 0.99 2.81
N LYS A 114 8.60 0.88 2.53
CA LYS A 114 9.13 -0.04 1.51
C LYS A 114 8.71 -1.48 1.81
N ARG A 115 8.90 -1.92 3.06
CA ARG A 115 8.55 -3.27 3.50
C ARG A 115 7.05 -3.54 3.34
N SER A 116 6.20 -2.58 3.68
CA SER A 116 4.76 -2.65 3.47
C SER A 116 4.43 -2.87 1.99
N THR A 117 4.97 -2.04 1.08
CA THR A 117 4.73 -2.18 -0.38
C THR A 117 5.23 -3.52 -0.92
N GLN A 118 6.40 -3.99 -0.50
CA GLN A 118 6.92 -5.30 -0.91
C GLN A 118 6.06 -6.46 -0.39
N THR A 119 5.55 -6.33 0.83
CA THR A 119 4.66 -7.34 1.44
C THR A 119 3.31 -7.36 0.72
N GLN A 120 2.76 -6.20 0.34
CA GLN A 120 1.58 -6.11 -0.51
C GLN A 120 1.80 -6.82 -1.86
N LEU A 121 2.92 -6.54 -2.53
CA LEU A 121 3.31 -7.20 -3.79
C LEU A 121 3.36 -8.74 -3.65
N GLU A 122 3.89 -9.26 -2.54
CA GLU A 122 3.91 -10.70 -2.24
C GLU A 122 2.49 -11.27 -2.04
N SER A 123 1.63 -10.54 -1.34
CA SER A 123 0.22 -10.92 -1.20
C SER A 123 -0.48 -10.98 -2.56
N ASP A 124 -0.29 -9.97 -3.41
CA ASP A 124 -0.98 -9.89 -4.69
C ASP A 124 -0.47 -10.95 -5.69
N LYS A 125 0.79 -11.39 -5.58
CA LYS A 125 1.31 -12.57 -6.32
C LYS A 125 0.56 -13.84 -5.93
N LEU A 126 0.31 -14.05 -4.64
CA LEU A 126 -0.46 -15.19 -4.14
C LEU A 126 -1.93 -15.10 -4.55
N LEU A 127 -2.51 -13.90 -4.54
CA LEU A 127 -3.87 -13.66 -5.00
C LEU A 127 -4.03 -14.01 -6.48
N LYS A 128 -3.11 -13.56 -7.33
CA LYS A 128 -3.07 -13.94 -8.75
C LYS A 128 -3.02 -15.46 -8.90
N LYS A 129 -2.13 -16.13 -8.16
CA LYS A 129 -2.01 -17.60 -8.17
C LYS A 129 -3.33 -18.28 -7.77
N TRP A 130 -4.06 -17.73 -6.81
CA TRP A 130 -5.40 -18.22 -6.46
C TRP A 130 -6.39 -18.04 -7.62
N ILE A 131 -6.39 -16.90 -8.30
CA ILE A 131 -7.25 -16.67 -9.48
C ILE A 131 -6.93 -17.69 -10.59
N GLU A 132 -5.64 -17.98 -10.81
CA GLU A 132 -5.16 -18.96 -11.80
C GLU A 132 -5.59 -20.39 -11.47
N THR A 133 -5.43 -20.80 -10.22
CA THR A 133 -5.49 -22.23 -9.83
C THR A 133 -6.76 -22.62 -9.08
N GLY A 134 -7.44 -21.66 -8.45
CA GLY A 134 -8.53 -21.92 -7.50
C GLY A 134 -8.08 -22.50 -6.16
N ASP A 135 -6.76 -22.58 -5.89
CA ASP A 135 -6.23 -23.14 -4.64
C ASP A 135 -6.45 -22.19 -3.46
N ASN A 136 -7.41 -22.52 -2.60
CA ASN A 136 -7.76 -21.71 -1.43
C ASN A 136 -6.60 -21.53 -0.43
N SER A 137 -5.60 -22.41 -0.42
CA SER A 137 -4.42 -22.22 0.46
C SER A 137 -3.64 -20.97 0.08
N THR A 138 -3.52 -20.68 -1.23
CA THR A 138 -2.85 -19.47 -1.73
C THR A 138 -3.63 -18.21 -1.42
N LYS A 139 -4.97 -18.29 -1.40
CA LYS A 139 -5.82 -17.18 -0.96
C LYS A 139 -5.67 -16.88 0.53
N ILE A 140 -5.77 -17.90 1.39
CA ILE A 140 -5.60 -17.72 2.84
C ILE A 140 -4.23 -17.08 3.12
N ARG A 141 -3.19 -17.57 2.45
CA ARG A 141 -1.85 -17.01 2.60
C ARG A 141 -1.74 -15.58 2.08
N SER A 142 -2.40 -15.27 0.96
CA SER A 142 -2.48 -13.90 0.43
C SER A 142 -3.10 -12.96 1.47
N ASP A 143 -4.23 -13.35 2.07
CA ASP A 143 -4.92 -12.55 3.08
C ASP A 143 -4.04 -12.31 4.33
N GLU A 144 -3.32 -13.33 4.81
CA GLU A 144 -2.36 -13.20 5.93
C GLU A 144 -1.21 -12.24 5.62
N ILE A 145 -0.63 -12.33 4.43
CA ILE A 145 0.47 -11.45 4.00
C ILE A 145 -0.04 -10.03 3.80
N MET A 146 -1.27 -9.86 3.29
CA MET A 146 -1.89 -8.55 3.16
C MET A 146 -2.05 -7.89 4.53
N GLN A 147 -2.50 -8.64 5.55
CA GLN A 147 -2.57 -8.11 6.91
C GLN A 147 -1.21 -7.64 7.43
N GLN A 148 -0.14 -8.41 7.21
CA GLN A 148 1.23 -7.99 7.58
C GLN A 148 1.66 -6.71 6.86
N SER A 149 1.25 -6.52 5.60
CA SER A 149 1.54 -5.28 4.87
C SER A 149 0.96 -4.03 5.57
N PHE A 150 -0.26 -4.15 6.14
CA PHE A 150 -0.91 -3.07 6.89
C PHE A 150 -0.27 -2.83 8.26
N GLU A 151 0.23 -3.88 8.91
CA GLU A 151 1.00 -3.76 10.14
C GLU A 151 2.29 -2.97 9.92
N TYR A 152 2.99 -3.24 8.81
CA TYR A 152 4.15 -2.44 8.40
C TYR A 152 3.78 -1.00 8.05
N GLU A 153 2.69 -0.76 7.32
CA GLU A 153 2.23 0.61 6.98
C GLU A 153 1.89 1.41 8.24
N THR A 154 1.17 0.80 9.18
CA THR A 154 0.82 1.40 10.46
C THR A 154 2.07 1.76 11.27
N SER A 155 3.04 0.85 11.30
CA SER A 155 4.34 1.08 11.95
C SER A 155 5.13 2.20 11.27
N ALA A 156 5.10 2.25 9.93
CA ALA A 156 5.75 3.29 9.15
C ALA A 156 5.18 4.68 9.48
N LEU A 157 3.85 4.80 9.55
CA LEU A 157 3.17 6.03 9.95
C LEU A 157 3.51 6.45 11.38
N ALA A 158 3.52 5.51 12.32
CA ALA A 158 3.90 5.79 13.70
C ALA A 158 5.35 6.29 13.81
N SER A 159 6.27 5.64 13.10
CA SER A 159 7.68 6.04 13.01
C SER A 159 7.83 7.42 12.36
N TYR A 160 7.15 7.67 11.24
CA TYR A 160 7.15 8.96 10.54
C TYR A 160 6.64 10.09 11.43
N ASN A 161 5.53 9.87 12.14
CA ASN A 161 4.95 10.84 13.05
C ASN A 161 5.84 11.12 14.26
N THR A 162 6.51 10.10 14.78
CA THR A 162 7.50 10.25 15.87
C THR A 162 8.69 11.08 15.41
N ALA A 163 9.25 10.75 14.24
CA ALA A 163 10.35 11.49 13.63
C ALA A 163 9.98 12.96 13.42
N LYS A 164 8.76 13.21 12.91
CA LYS A 164 8.25 14.58 12.71
C LYS A 164 8.13 15.37 14.01
N LYS A 165 7.65 14.75 15.10
CA LYS A 165 7.55 15.40 16.43
C LYS A 165 8.93 15.68 17.05
N GLY A 166 9.91 14.80 16.84
CA GLY A 166 11.29 15.02 17.27
C GLY A 166 12.06 16.02 16.39
N TYR A 167 11.51 16.41 15.24
CA TYR A 167 12.07 17.39 14.31
C TYR A 167 11.46 18.80 14.48
N THR A 168 10.71 19.04 15.55
CA THR A 168 10.30 20.40 15.93
C THR A 168 11.55 21.22 16.28
N PRO A 169 11.75 22.42 15.68
CA PRO A 169 12.80 23.34 16.09
C PRO A 169 12.72 23.71 17.57
#